data_AF-A0A5K1EM71-F1
#
_entry.id   AF-A0A5K1EM71-F1
#
_cell.length_a   1.000
_cell.length_b   1.000
_cell.length_c   1.000
_cell.angle_alpha   90.00
_cell.angle_beta   90.00
_cell.angle_gamma   90.00
#
_symmetry.space_group_name_H-M   'P 1'
#
loop_
_entity.id
_entity.type
_entity.pdbx_description
1 polymer ?
#
loop_
_entity_poly.entity_id
_entity_poly.type
_entity_poly.pdbx_seq_one_letter_code
_entity_poly.pdbx_strand_id
1 'polypeptide(L)'
;SKTRKNFIVKHIWQTMKAMPGYILLEGVSEYMVEQGWTRCYSAIEDVGWPMYFVYFIVYLVIVELGIYWVHRASHEVKLLYRLSHAQHHVYNSKHKVSPFA
;
A
#
# COMPACT_ATOMS: atom_id res chain seq x y z
N SER A 1 11.15 11.36 -27.46
CA SER A 1 10.97 12.82 -27.34
C SER A 1 11.37 13.30 -25.95
N LYS A 2 11.77 14.58 -25.79
CA LYS A 2 12.12 15.22 -24.49
C LYS A 2 11.01 15.04 -23.44
N THR A 3 9.76 15.05 -23.89
CA THR A 3 8.55 14.81 -23.09
C THR A 3 8.54 13.43 -22.42
N ARG A 4 8.84 12.34 -23.15
CA ARG A 4 8.86 10.97 -22.59
C ARG A 4 9.90 10.82 -21.46
N LYS A 5 11.09 11.39 -21.64
CA LYS A 5 12.15 11.37 -20.62
C LYS A 5 11.73 12.10 -19.34
N ASN A 6 11.12 13.28 -19.46
CA ASN A 6 10.63 14.04 -18.31
C ASN A 6 9.52 13.30 -17.54
N PHE A 7 8.65 12.56 -18.24
CA PHE A 7 7.64 11.72 -17.59
C PHE A 7 8.25 10.56 -16.80
N ILE A 8 9.20 9.81 -17.39
CA ILE A 8 9.88 8.70 -16.70
C ILE A 8 10.59 9.19 -15.44
N VAL A 9 11.32 10.31 -15.54
CA VAL A 9 12.02 10.90 -14.38
C VAL A 9 11.03 11.29 -13.27
N LYS A 10 9.86 11.84 -13.63
CA LYS A 10 8.83 12.18 -12.65
C LYS A 10 8.27 10.93 -11.95
N HIS A 11 8.05 9.83 -12.67
CA HIS A 11 7.61 8.57 -12.05
C HIS A 11 8.67 8.01 -11.10
N ILE A 12 9.94 7.95 -11.53
CA ILE A 12 11.06 7.51 -10.68
C ILE A 12 11.13 8.37 -9.41
N TRP A 13 11.07 9.70 -9.57
CA TRP A 13 10.99 10.65 -8.47
C TRP A 13 9.88 10.20 -7.51
N GLN A 14 8.64 10.11 -7.98
CA GLN A 14 7.45 9.83 -7.16
C GLN A 14 7.59 8.52 -6.39
N THR A 15 8.07 7.46 -7.04
CA THR A 15 8.34 6.17 -6.40
C THR A 15 9.41 6.29 -5.31
N MET A 16 10.50 7.04 -5.56
CA MET A 16 11.54 7.27 -4.55
C MET A 16 11.02 8.06 -3.33
N LYS A 17 10.02 8.94 -3.47
CA LYS A 17 9.36 9.60 -2.31
C LYS A 17 8.60 8.63 -1.43
N ALA A 18 7.89 7.70 -2.07
CA ALA A 18 7.00 6.77 -1.38
C ALA A 18 7.79 5.62 -0.71
N MET A 19 8.94 5.25 -1.29
CA MET A 19 9.75 4.11 -0.88
C MET A 19 10.13 4.12 0.62
N PRO A 20 10.59 5.22 1.25
CA PRO A 20 10.90 5.22 2.67
C PRO A 20 9.71 4.86 3.56
N GLY A 21 8.51 5.36 3.23
CA GLY A 21 7.30 5.03 3.97
C GLY A 21 6.92 3.55 3.85
N TYR A 22 7.10 2.99 2.64
CA TYR A 22 6.87 1.56 2.40
C TYR A 22 7.88 0.68 3.17
N ILE A 23 9.18 0.99 3.09
CA ILE A 23 10.22 0.23 3.80
C ILE A 23 10.03 0.32 5.32
N LEU A 24 9.60 1.47 5.85
CA LEU A 24 9.29 1.60 7.27
C LEU A 24 8.12 0.71 7.69
N LEU A 25 7.06 0.63 6.87
CA LEU A 25 5.92 -0.25 7.13
C LEU A 25 6.35 -1.72 7.18
N GLU A 26 7.13 -2.15 6.17
CA GLU A 26 7.67 -3.51 6.12
C GLU A 26 8.61 -3.79 7.30
N GLY A 27 9.50 -2.86 7.65
CA GLY A 27 10.43 -3.01 8.77
C GLY A 27 9.73 -3.07 10.13
N VAL A 28 8.65 -2.32 10.32
CA VAL A 28 7.80 -2.44 11.53
C VAL A 28 7.09 -3.78 11.56
N SER A 29 6.58 -4.26 10.41
CA SER A 29 5.96 -5.59 10.32
C SER A 29 6.96 -6.70 10.69
N GLU A 30 8.18 -6.64 10.18
CA GLU A 30 9.24 -7.59 10.52
C GLU A 30 9.55 -7.55 12.02
N TYR A 31 9.71 -6.36 12.59
CA TYR A 31 9.92 -6.20 14.02
C TYR A 31 8.79 -6.82 14.86
N MET A 32 7.52 -6.65 14.44
CA MET A 32 6.38 -7.27 15.12
C MET A 32 6.43 -8.80 15.08
N VAL A 33 6.89 -9.38 13.97
CA VAL A 33 7.09 -10.83 13.84
C VAL A 33 8.24 -11.29 14.75
N GLU A 34 9.38 -10.59 14.75
CA GLU A 34 10.53 -10.91 15.61
C GLU A 34 10.19 -10.84 17.11
N GLN A 35 9.34 -9.88 17.52
CA GLN A 35 8.86 -9.78 18.91
C GLN A 35 7.75 -10.79 19.25
N GLY A 36 7.31 -11.61 18.30
CA GLY A 36 6.26 -12.61 18.48
C GLY A 36 4.85 -12.02 18.63
N TRP A 37 4.62 -10.77 18.21
CA TRP A 37 3.29 -10.14 18.24
C TRP A 37 2.37 -10.71 17.17
N THR A 38 2.94 -11.17 16.06
CA THR A 38 2.25 -11.86 14.98
C THR A 38 2.96 -13.17 14.66
N ARG A 39 2.26 -14.09 13.99
CA ARG A 39 2.82 -15.38 13.55
C ARG A 39 2.68 -15.52 12.04
N CYS A 40 3.77 -15.90 11.39
CA CYS A 40 3.79 -16.28 9.99
C CYS A 40 3.80 -17.81 9.90
N TYR A 41 2.85 -18.38 9.16
CA TYR A 41 2.76 -19.81 8.93
C TYR A 41 3.24 -20.11 7.52
N SER A 42 4.19 -21.03 7.37
CA SER A 42 4.72 -21.44 6.07
C SER A 42 3.82 -22.42 5.35
N ALA A 43 3.01 -23.17 6.09
CA ALA A 43 2.15 -24.23 5.59
C ALA A 43 0.75 -24.16 6.23
N ILE A 44 -0.27 -24.65 5.53
CA ILE A 44 -1.64 -24.68 6.06
C ILE A 44 -1.73 -25.72 7.17
N GLU A 45 -0.93 -26.77 7.08
CA GLU A 45 -0.81 -27.87 8.04
C GLU A 45 -0.42 -27.39 9.45
N ASP A 46 0.28 -26.25 9.55
CA ASP A 46 0.71 -25.66 10.82
C ASP A 46 -0.47 -25.13 11.67
N VAL A 47 -1.60 -24.80 11.02
CA VAL A 47 -2.81 -24.25 11.66
C VAL A 47 -4.06 -25.11 11.44
N GLY A 48 -4.04 -25.95 10.40
CA GLY A 48 -5.18 -26.74 9.94
C GLY A 48 -6.16 -25.96 9.06
N TRP A 49 -6.82 -26.67 8.15
CA TRP A 49 -7.79 -26.11 7.20
C TRP A 49 -8.89 -25.25 7.83
N PRO A 50 -9.54 -25.63 8.95
CA PRO A 50 -10.58 -24.79 9.54
C PRO A 50 -10.08 -23.43 10.01
N MET A 51 -8.92 -23.40 10.69
CA MET A 51 -8.34 -22.14 11.18
C MET A 51 -7.80 -21.28 10.05
N TYR A 52 -7.29 -21.89 8.98
CA TYR A 52 -6.91 -21.18 7.77
C TYR A 52 -8.09 -20.35 7.21
N PHE A 53 -9.29 -20.94 7.09
CA PHE A 53 -10.46 -20.21 6.62
C PHE A 53 -10.88 -19.08 7.56
N VAL A 54 -10.78 -19.29 8.88
CA VAL A 54 -11.03 -18.23 9.87
C VAL A 54 -10.06 -17.07 9.67
N TYR A 55 -8.75 -17.34 9.59
CA TYR A 55 -7.74 -16.30 9.34
C TYR A 55 -7.93 -15.61 8.00
N PHE A 56 -8.32 -16.34 6.97
CA PHE A 56 -8.61 -15.78 5.66
C PHE A 56 -9.78 -14.80 5.69
N ILE A 57 -10.89 -15.16 6.35
CA ILE A 57 -12.05 -14.27 6.49
C ILE A 57 -11.68 -13.04 7.33
N VAL A 58 -10.98 -13.23 8.44
CA VAL A 58 -10.51 -12.13 9.29
C VAL A 58 -9.59 -11.19 8.51
N TYR A 59 -8.68 -11.74 7.71
CA TYR A 59 -7.80 -10.97 6.82
C TYR A 59 -8.61 -10.13 5.83
N LEU A 60 -9.59 -10.72 5.13
CA LEU A 60 -10.42 -9.99 4.17
C LEU A 60 -11.20 -8.84 4.84
N VAL A 61 -11.80 -9.09 6.00
CA VAL A 61 -12.54 -8.07 6.75
C VAL A 61 -11.61 -6.93 7.19
N ILE A 62 -10.45 -7.26 7.74
CA ILE A 62 -9.47 -6.25 8.19
C ILE A 62 -8.97 -5.44 7.00
N VAL A 63 -8.65 -6.08 5.87
CA VAL A 63 -8.15 -5.39 4.67
C VAL A 63 -9.20 -4.47 4.08
N GLU A 64 -10.43 -4.94 3.92
CA GLU A 64 -11.53 -4.14 3.34
C GLU A 64 -11.82 -2.90 4.20
N LEU A 65 -11.97 -3.09 5.52
CA LEU A 65 -12.20 -1.99 6.45
C LEU A 65 -10.97 -1.09 6.54
N GLY A 66 -9.76 -1.66 6.59
CA GLY A 66 -8.51 -0.94 6.68
C GLY A 66 -8.30 -0.01 5.47
N ILE A 67 -8.51 -0.52 4.26
CA ILE A 67 -8.42 0.28 3.03
C ILE A 67 -9.46 1.40 3.04
N TYR A 68 -10.70 1.12 3.45
CA TYR A 68 -11.73 2.16 3.58
C TYR A 68 -11.30 3.28 4.52
N TRP A 69 -10.81 2.95 5.71
CA TRP A 69 -10.34 3.94 6.69
C TRP A 69 -9.11 4.70 6.21
N VAL A 70 -8.14 4.03 5.59
CA VAL A 70 -6.95 4.68 5.01
C VAL A 70 -7.35 5.62 3.87
N HIS A 71 -8.28 5.21 3.02
CA HIS A 71 -8.79 6.04 1.93
C HIS A 71 -9.48 7.30 2.49
N ARG A 72 -10.35 7.12 3.49
CA ARG A 72 -11.02 8.23 4.18
C ARG A 72 -10.03 9.16 4.88
N ALA A 73 -9.09 8.62 5.62
CA ALA A 73 -8.02 9.39 6.28
C ALA A 73 -7.16 10.15 5.26
N SER A 74 -6.96 9.58 4.07
CA SER A 74 -6.25 10.27 2.98
C SER A 74 -7.02 11.47 2.42
N HIS A 75 -8.34 11.52 2.61
CA HIS A 75 -9.17 12.69 2.30
C HIS A 75 -9.24 13.70 3.47
N GLU A 76 -9.31 13.22 4.71
CA GLU A 76 -9.52 14.08 5.89
C GLU A 76 -8.21 14.67 6.44
N VAL A 77 -7.10 13.93 6.38
CA VAL A 77 -5.80 14.35 6.92
C VAL A 77 -5.00 15.12 5.86
N LYS A 78 -4.86 16.43 6.06
CA LYS A 78 -4.20 17.36 5.11
C LYS A 78 -2.74 17.00 4.75
N LEU A 79 -2.05 16.23 5.60
CA LEU A 79 -0.69 15.74 5.35
C LEU A 79 -0.69 14.52 4.41
N LEU A 80 -1.52 13.52 4.70
CA LEU A 80 -1.71 12.33 3.85
C LEU A 80 -2.27 12.72 2.49
N TYR A 81 -3.23 13.66 2.47
CA TYR A 81 -3.76 14.20 1.23
C TYR A 81 -2.68 14.79 0.32
N ARG A 82 -1.74 15.59 0.87
CA ARG A 82 -0.69 16.25 0.08
C ARG A 82 0.41 15.29 -0.38
N LEU A 83 0.74 14.28 0.42
CA LEU A 83 1.85 13.37 0.14
C LEU A 83 1.46 12.20 -0.78
N SER A 84 0.26 11.63 -0.62
CA SER A 84 -0.16 10.45 -1.39
C SER A 84 -1.37 10.71 -2.30
N HIS A 85 -2.41 11.37 -1.78
CA HIS A 85 -3.72 11.38 -2.44
C HIS A 85 -3.87 12.43 -3.56
N ALA A 86 -3.26 13.60 -3.41
CA ALA A 86 -3.29 14.65 -4.41
C ALA A 86 -2.59 14.23 -5.71
N GLN A 87 -1.55 13.38 -5.63
CA GLN A 87 -0.87 12.86 -6.82
C GLN A 87 -1.75 11.87 -7.58
N HIS A 88 -2.56 11.08 -6.88
CA HIS A 88 -3.51 10.15 -7.47
C HIS A 88 -4.59 10.86 -8.31
N HIS A 89 -5.19 11.94 -7.78
CA HIS A 89 -6.17 12.75 -8.54
C HIS A 89 -5.58 13.49 -9.74
N VAL A 90 -4.28 13.82 -9.72
CA VAL A 90 -3.59 14.47 -10.86
C VAL A 90 -3.54 13.56 -12.11
N TYR A 91 -3.64 12.23 -11.95
CA TYR A 91 -3.66 11.27 -13.05
C TYR A 91 -5.07 10.76 -13.41
N ASN A 92 -6.11 11.12 -12.65
CA ASN A 92 -7.51 10.73 -12.92
C ASN A 92 -8.22 11.66 -13.94
N SER A 93 -7.58 12.75 -14.36
CA SER A 93 -8.10 13.61 -15.43
C SER A 93 -7.97 12.91 -16.79
N LYS A 94 -9.07 12.84 -17.58
CA LYS A 94 -9.26 12.14 -18.89
C LYS A 94 -8.16 12.28 -19.96
N HIS A 95 -7.13 13.10 -19.75
CA HIS A 95 -6.03 13.35 -20.68
C HIS A 95 -4.63 12.98 -20.15
N LYS A 96 -4.51 12.29 -19.01
CA LYS A 96 -3.22 11.92 -18.41
C LYS A 96 -3.16 10.43 -18.07
N VAL A 97 -3.18 9.59 -19.10
CA VAL A 97 -2.88 8.15 -18.95
C VAL A 97 -1.43 7.95 -18.53
N SER A 98 -1.22 6.93 -17.69
CA SER A 98 0.10 6.40 -17.31
C SER A 98 0.96 6.12 -18.55
N PRO A 99 2.30 6.28 -18.50
CA PRO A 99 3.19 5.95 -19.61
C PRO A 99 3.26 4.45 -19.96
N PHE A 100 2.53 3.61 -19.21
CA PHE A 100 2.37 2.17 -19.45
C PHE A 100 0.96 1.79 -19.93
N ALA A 101 0.06 2.76 -20.11
CA ALA A 101 -1.28 2.57 -20.67
C ALA A 101 -1.29 2.87 -22.18
#